data_AF-A0A2H9LMP5-F1
#
_entry.id   AF-A0A2H9LMP5-F1
#
_cell.length_a   1.000
_cell.length_b   1.000
_cell.length_c   1.000
_cell.angle_alpha   90.00
_cell.angle_beta   90.00
_cell.angle_gamma   90.00
#
_symmetry.space_group_name_H-M   'P 1'
#
loop_
_entity.id
_entity.type
_entity.pdbx_description
1 polymer ?
#
loop_
_entity_poly.entity_id
_entity_poly.type
_entity_poly.pdbx_seq_one_letter_code
_entity_poly.pdbx_strand_id
1 'polypeptide(L)' 'MGKSLRVSDERVAKEIAVEAAKSIWHYTIPASFFETKYDEKEESWLVRASYFEEILTFEINALTGNVSHFKRGKSATQ' A
#
# COMPACT_ATOMS: atom_id res chain seq x y z
N MET A 1 20.39 -15.06 -15.96
CA MET A 1 19.31 -15.72 -15.18
C MET A 1 19.02 -14.85 -13.97
N GLY A 2 18.12 -13.87 -14.11
CA GLY A 2 17.65 -13.08 -12.97
C GLY A 2 16.71 -13.95 -12.14
N LYS A 3 17.13 -14.36 -10.96
CA LYS A 3 16.18 -14.90 -9.97
C LYS A 3 15.34 -13.72 -9.52
N SER A 4 14.17 -13.54 -10.13
CA SER A 4 13.12 -12.69 -9.55
C SER A 4 12.95 -13.17 -8.12
N LEU A 5 13.16 -12.30 -7.14
CA LEU A 5 12.84 -12.60 -5.75
C LEU A 5 11.34 -12.86 -5.72
N ARG A 6 10.96 -14.13 -5.71
CA ARG A 6 9.57 -14.50 -5.50
C ARG A 6 9.24 -14.10 -4.09
N VAL A 7 8.36 -13.12 -3.95
CA VAL A 7 7.64 -12.84 -2.72
C VAL A 7 7.17 -14.20 -2.17
N SER A 8 7.73 -14.60 -1.02
CA SER A 8 7.60 -15.95 -0.48
C SER A 8 6.14 -16.35 -0.22
N ASP A 9 5.27 -15.36 -0.06
CA ASP A 9 3.82 -15.47 0.03
C ASP A 9 3.18 -14.10 -0.28
N GLU A 10 2.44 -14.01 -1.39
CA GLU A 10 1.77 -12.77 -1.82
C GLU A 10 0.84 -12.22 -0.73
N ARG A 11 0.19 -13.11 0.03
CA ARG A 11 -0.71 -12.72 1.11
C ARG A 11 0.04 -12.02 2.25
N VAL A 12 1.21 -12.54 2.62
CA VAL A 12 2.05 -11.94 3.67
C VAL A 12 2.57 -10.58 3.23
N ALA A 13 3.04 -10.44 2.00
CA ALA A 13 3.50 -9.14 1.49
C ALA A 13 2.37 -8.10 1.42
N LYS A 14 1.16 -8.53 1.05
CA LYS A 14 -0.04 -7.70 1.10
C LYS A 14 -0.34 -7.22 2.53
N GLU A 15 -0.29 -8.11 3.52
CA GLU A 15 -0.52 -7.76 4.92
C GLU A 15 0.55 -6.80 5.45
N ILE A 16 1.83 -7.02 5.13
CA ILE A 16 2.94 -6.11 5.45
C ILE A 16 2.70 -4.72 4.83
N ALA A 17 2.26 -4.66 3.57
CA ALA A 17 1.96 -3.40 2.91
C ALA A 17 0.81 -2.64 3.60
N VAL A 18 -0.27 -3.33 3.96
CA VAL A 18 -1.37 -2.72 4.71
C VAL A 18 -0.91 -2.20 6.08
N GLU A 19 -0.12 -2.97 6.82
CA GLU A 19 0.40 -2.55 8.12
C GLU A 19 1.37 -1.37 8.02
N ALA A 20 2.26 -1.36 7.03
CA ALA A 20 3.13 -0.22 6.77
C ALA A 20 2.31 1.05 6.45
N ALA A 21 1.25 0.95 5.64
CA ALA A 21 0.37 2.08 5.36
C ALA A 21 -0.39 2.57 6.62
N LYS A 22 -0.89 1.65 7.46
CA LYS A 22 -1.52 2.00 8.74
C LYS A 22 -0.56 2.70 9.70
N SER A 23 0.69 2.24 9.76
CA SER A 23 1.72 2.82 10.62
C SER A 23 2.00 4.29 10.28
N ILE A 24 2.09 4.63 8.98
CA ILE A 24 2.30 6.03 8.54
C ILE A 24 1.15 6.94 8.99
N TRP A 25 -0.05 6.40 9.09
CA TRP A 25 -1.24 7.14 9.49
C TRP A 25 -1.68 6.88 10.95
N HIS A 26 -0.74 6.39 11.77
CA HIS A 26 -0.91 6.11 13.20
C HIS A 26 -2.18 5.30 13.53
N TYR A 27 -2.55 4.35 12.67
CA TYR A 27 -3.72 3.48 12.85
C TYR A 27 -5.07 4.22 12.97
N THR A 28 -5.15 5.47 12.49
CA THR A 28 -6.36 6.28 12.62
C THR A 28 -7.44 5.95 11.58
N ILE A 29 -7.09 5.25 10.49
CA ILE A 29 -8.04 4.78 9.49
C ILE A 29 -8.36 3.30 9.76
N PRO A 30 -9.63 2.89 9.81
CA PRO A 30 -10.00 1.49 9.96
C PRO A 30 -9.53 0.65 8.76
N ALA A 31 -9.10 -0.59 9.02
CA ALA A 31 -8.54 -1.48 7.99
C ALA A 31 -9.47 -1.70 6.78
N SER A 32 -10.79 -1.62 6.98
CA SER A 32 -11.81 -1.77 5.94
C SER A 32 -11.78 -0.69 4.86
N PHE A 33 -11.10 0.43 5.09
CA PHE A 33 -10.99 1.53 4.14
C PHE A 33 -9.73 1.44 3.26
N PHE A 34 -8.87 0.44 3.50
CA PHE A 34 -7.67 0.20 2.70
C PHE A 34 -7.96 -0.78 1.57
N GLU A 35 -7.62 -0.37 0.36
CA GLU A 35 -7.59 -1.19 -0.84
C GLU A 35 -6.13 -1.40 -1.25
N THR A 36 -5.80 -2.57 -1.78
CA THR A 36 -4.43 -2.91 -2.19
C THR A 36 -4.42 -3.51 -3.58
N LYS A 37 -3.49 -3.07 -4.42
CA LYS A 37 -3.24 -3.61 -5.75
C LYS A 37 -1.74 -3.83 -5.94
N TYR A 38 -1.36 -5.01 -6.42
CA TYR A 38 0.04 -5.29 -6.79
C TYR A 38 0.35 -4.70 -8.18
N ASP A 39 1.48 -4.01 -8.29
CA ASP A 39 2.06 -3.56 -9.55
C ASP A 39 3.27 -4.44 -9.89
N GLU A 40 3.08 -5.31 -10.88
CA GLU A 40 4.13 -6.24 -11.34
C GLU A 40 5.31 -5.53 -12.02
N LYS A 41 5.12 -4.32 -12.55
CA LYS A 41 6.19 -3.60 -13.26
C LYS A 41 7.17 -2.95 -12.28
N GLU A 42 6.63 -2.37 -11.22
CA GLU A 42 7.40 -1.67 -10.17
C GLU A 42 7.72 -2.56 -8.97
N GLU A 43 7.33 -3.85 -9.01
CA GLU A 43 7.47 -4.82 -7.91
C GLU A 43 6.99 -4.24 -6.56
N SER A 44 5.84 -3.56 -6.58
CA SER A 44 5.35 -2.75 -5.46
C SER A 44 3.84 -2.93 -5.23
N TRP A 45 3.41 -2.77 -3.99
CA TRP A 45 2.02 -2.73 -3.57
C TRP A 45 1.53 -1.29 -3.54
N LEU A 46 0.53 -0.98 -4.35
CA LEU A 46 -0.23 0.25 -4.26
C LEU A 46 -1.33 0.05 -3.21
N VAL A 47 -1.19 0.71 -2.07
CA VAL A 47 -2.18 0.72 -0.99
C VAL A 47 -2.90 2.06 -1.02
N ARG A 48 -4.22 2.04 -1.15
CA ARG A 48 -5.06 3.24 -1.14
C ARG A 48 -5.99 3.21 0.05
N ALA A 49 -6.02 4.26 0.85
CA ALA A 49 -7.03 4.46 1.88
C ALA A 49 -7.93 5.63 1.49
N SER A 50 -9.24 5.42 1.51
CA SER A 50 -10.22 6.51 1.34
C SER A 50 -10.92 6.75 2.66
N TYR A 51 -10.73 7.91 3.29
CA TYR A 51 -11.30 8.21 4.60
C TYR A 51 -11.84 9.64 4.62
N PHE A 52 -13.14 9.78 4.89
CA PHE A 52 -13.87 11.05 4.71
C PHE A 52 -13.63 11.65 3.32
N GLU A 53 -13.10 12.88 3.27
CA GLU A 53 -12.81 13.63 2.05
C GLU A 53 -11.35 13.44 1.59
N GLU A 54 -10.63 12.47 2.14
CA GLU A 54 -9.21 12.26 1.88
C GLU A 54 -8.96 10.93 1.18
N ILE A 55 -8.06 10.96 0.20
CA ILE A 55 -7.50 9.77 -0.43
C ILE A 55 -6.02 9.75 -0.13
N LEU A 56 -5.58 8.71 0.55
CA LEU A 56 -4.17 8.43 0.79
C LEU A 56 -3.74 7.32 -0.15
N THR A 57 -2.64 7.53 -0.85
CA THR A 57 -2.03 6.53 -1.71
C THR A 57 -0.60 6.29 -1.24
N PHE A 58 -0.29 5.04 -0.94
CA PHE A 58 1.00 4.56 -0.54
C PHE A 58 1.49 3.58 -1.60
N GLU A 59 2.75 3.70 -1.97
CA GLU A 59 3.44 2.73 -2.77
C GLU A 59 4.47 2.05 -1.87
N ILE A 60 4.39 0.72 -1.79
CA ILE A 60 5.15 -0.07 -0.82
C ILE A 60 5.90 -1.15 -1.56
N ASN A 61 7.23 -1.11 -1.49
CA ASN A 61 8.06 -2.09 -2.15
C ASN A 61 7.74 -3.50 -1.64
N ALA A 62 7.42 -4.43 -2.55
CA ALA A 62 6.91 -5.75 -2.18
C ALA A 62 7.96 -6.67 -1.53
N LEU A 63 9.24 -6.34 -1.68
CA LEU A 63 10.35 -7.12 -1.10
C LEU A 63 10.73 -6.63 0.29
N THR A 64 10.75 -5.32 0.50
CA THR A 64 11.26 -4.71 1.74
C THR A 64 10.15 -4.26 2.68
N GLY A 65 8.92 -4.08 2.19
CA GLY A 65 7.83 -3.48 2.95
C GLY A 65 8.01 -1.98 3.20
N ASN A 66 9.02 -1.35 2.60
CA ASN A 66 9.27 0.07 2.74
C ASN A 66 8.31 0.89 1.86
N VAL A 67 7.86 2.03 2.40
CA VAL A 67 7.06 3.00 1.65
C VAL A 67 7.99 3.75 0.70
N SER A 68 7.87 3.52 -0.60
CA SER A 68 8.65 4.20 -1.64
C SER A 68 8.04 5.56 -1.99
N HIS A 69 6.71 5.67 -1.98
CA HIS A 69 6.00 6.90 -2.29
C HIS A 69 4.76 7.07 -1.42
N PHE A 70 4.46 8.32 -1.05
CA PHE A 70 3.24 8.69 -0.34
C PHE A 70 2.62 9.93 -0.96
N LYS A 71 1.33 9.84 -1.27
CA LYS A 71 0.55 10.95 -1.81
C LYS A 71 -0.76 11.09 -1.04
N ARG A 72 -1.06 12.31 -0.63
CA ARG A 72 -2.36 12.72 -0.07
C ARG A 72 -3.12 13.52 -1.13
N GLY A 73 -4.35 13.13 -1.39
CA GLY A 73 -5.28 13.82 -2.28
C GLY A 73 -6.59 14.10 -1.56
N LYS A 74 -7.39 15.00 -2.14
CA LYS A 74 -8.79 15.16 -1.76
C LYS A 74 -9.63 14.18 -2.57
N SER A 75 -10.59 13.52 -1.94
CA SER A 75 -11.67 12.86 -2.63
C SER A 75 -12.37 13.91 -3.47
N ALA A 76 -12.46 13.70 -4.78
CA ALA A 76 -13.24 14.58 -5.63
C ALA A 76 -14.69 14.47 -5.16
N THR A 77 -15.13 15.46 -4.40
CA THR A 77 -16.55 15.66 -4.11
C THR A 77 -17.25 15.73 -5.46
N GLN A 78 -18.28 14.89 -5.60
CA GLN A 78 -19.07 14.71 -6.83
C GLN A 78 -19.41 16.02 -7.55
#